data_AF-A0A562K2Z4-F1
#
_entry.id   AF-A0A562K2Z4-F1
#
_cell.length_a   1.000
_cell.length_b   1.000
_cell.length_c   1.000
_cell.angle_alpha   90.00
_cell.angle_beta   90.00
_cell.angle_gamma   90.00
#
_symmetry.space_group_name_H-M   'P 1'
#
loop_
_entity.id
_entity.type
_entity.pdbx_description
1 polymer ?
#
loop_
_entity_poly.entity_id
_entity_poly.type
_entity_poly.pdbx_seq_one_letter_code
_entity_poly.pdbx_strand_id
1 'polypeptide(L)' 'MPCVRSDLFQPVCLTVIYNVSTGALISSTVECGECDFKADFDFETKNLVLRVPFIVQGILTINDNFQASCVTKNITLA' A
#
# COMPACT_ATOMS: atom_id res chain seq x y z
N MET A 1 -23.07 21.40 -1.42
CA MET A 1 -23.26 20.03 -1.92
C MET A 1 -21.89 19.38 -2.04
N PRO A 2 -21.63 18.26 -1.33
CA PRO A 2 -20.32 17.62 -1.36
C PRO A 2 -20.04 17.02 -2.76
N CYS A 3 -18.83 17.21 -3.25
CA CYS A 3 -18.34 16.59 -4.48
C CYS A 3 -17.82 15.19 -4.14
N VAL A 4 -18.34 14.15 -4.79
CA VAL A 4 -17.95 12.76 -4.55
C VAL A 4 -17.36 12.16 -5.82
N ARG A 5 -16.14 11.61 -5.71
CA ARG A 5 -15.44 10.87 -6.77
C ARG A 5 -15.21 9.44 -6.27
N SER A 6 -15.80 8.45 -6.94
CA SER A 6 -15.81 7.04 -6.52
C SER A 6 -14.88 6.14 -7.37
N ASP A 7 -14.20 6.74 -8.33
CA ASP A 7 -13.34 6.13 -9.34
C ASP A 7 -11.86 6.47 -9.13
N LEU A 8 -11.45 6.76 -7.89
CA LEU A 8 -10.05 7.03 -7.58
C LEU A 8 -9.30 5.72 -7.45
N PHE A 9 -8.34 5.53 -8.34
CA PHE A 9 -7.37 4.44 -8.30
C PHE A 9 -6.02 5.04 -7.96
N GLN A 10 -5.41 4.54 -6.90
CA GLN A 10 -4.08 4.94 -6.46
C GLN A 10 -3.18 3.70 -6.42
N PRO A 11 -2.12 3.64 -7.25
CA PRO A 11 -1.10 2.63 -7.07
C PRO A 11 -0.39 2.85 -5.74
N VAL A 12 -0.19 1.77 -5.01
CA VAL A 12 0.57 1.73 -3.75
C VAL A 12 1.50 0.53 -3.75
N CYS A 13 2.56 0.64 -2.97
CA CYS A 13 3.57 -0.38 -2.83
C CYS A 13 3.70 -0.81 -1.38
N LEU A 14 3.47 -2.09 -1.10
CA LEU A 14 3.72 -2.68 0.20
C LEU A 14 5.15 -3.22 0.23
N THR A 15 5.93 -2.80 1.23
CA THR A 15 7.22 -3.41 1.54
C THR A 15 7.12 -4.14 2.87
N VAL A 16 7.39 -5.44 2.86
CA VAL A 16 7.40 -6.31 4.03
C VAL A 16 8.82 -6.79 4.27
N ILE A 17 9.33 -6.60 5.48
CA ILE A 17 10.61 -7.15 5.91
C ILE A 17 10.31 -8.19 6.98
N TYR A 18 10.61 -9.44 6.68
CA TYR A 18 10.33 -10.59 7.52
C TYR A 18 11.63 -11.34 7.82
N ASN A 19 11.92 -11.61 9.08
CA ASN A 19 13.09 -12.42 9.42
C ASN A 19 12.69 -13.91 9.42
N VAL A 20 13.22 -14.67 8.48
CA VAL A 20 12.83 -16.08 8.30
C VAL A 20 13.37 -16.98 9.41
N SER A 21 14.45 -16.57 10.08
CA SER A 21 15.06 -17.37 11.14
C SER A 21 14.30 -17.25 12.46
N THR A 22 13.84 -16.04 12.80
CA THR A 22 13.05 -15.81 14.02
C THR A 22 11.56 -15.96 13.79
N GLY A 23 11.13 -15.97 12.53
CA GLY A 23 9.74 -16.01 12.13
C GLY A 23 8.98 -14.70 12.39
N ALA A 24 9.70 -13.59 12.62
CA ALA A 24 9.12 -12.32 13.02
C ALA A 24 9.00 -11.32 11.86
N LEU A 25 7.89 -10.59 11.83
CA LEU A 25 7.76 -9.39 11.01
C LEU A 25 8.62 -8.27 11.61
N ILE A 26 9.60 -7.80 10.85
CA ILE A 26 10.49 -6.70 11.24
C ILE A 26 9.85 -5.36 10.90
N SER A 27 9.31 -5.24 9.68
CA SER A 27 8.68 -4.00 9.22
C SER A 27 7.64 -4.29 8.15
N SER A 28 6.63 -3.42 8.09
CA SER A 28 5.63 -3.38 7.03
C SER A 28 5.31 -1.93 6.74
N THR A 29 5.66 -1.45 5.55
CA THR A 29 5.40 -0.07 5.12
C THR A 29 4.60 -0.05 3.83
N VAL A 30 3.68 0.91 3.72
CA VAL A 30 2.91 1.16 2.49
C VAL A 30 3.26 2.55 2.00
N GLU A 31 3.68 2.63 0.75
CA GLU A 31 4.04 3.87 0.08
C GLU A 31 3.10 4.12 -1.10
N CYS A 32 2.72 5.37 -1.32
CA CYS A 32 2.00 5.74 -2.53
C CYS A 32 2.96 5.74 -3.73
N GLY A 33 2.53 5.16 -4.85
CA GLY A 33 3.31 5.10 -6.08
C GLY A 33 3.36 3.69 -6.65
N GLU A 34 3.84 3.61 -7.89
CA GLU A 34 4.04 2.35 -8.59
C GLU A 34 5.33 1.65 -8.12
N CYS A 35 5.31 0.33 -8.14
CA CYS A 35 6.50 -0.49 -7.96
C CYS A 35 6.33 -1.82 -8.66
N ASP A 36 7.43 -2.51 -8.91
CA ASP A 36 7.40 -3.88 -9.39
C ASP A 36 7.35 -4.86 -8.22
N PHE A 37 6.74 -6.02 -8.47
CA PHE A 37 6.88 -7.13 -7.55
C PHE A 37 8.36 -7.53 -7.43
N LYS A 38 8.86 -7.58 -6.19
CA LYS A 38 10.24 -7.96 -5.90
C LYS A 38 10.30 -8.82 -4.64
N ALA A 39 11.19 -9.80 -4.63
CA ALA A 39 11.52 -10.58 -3.45
C ALA A 39 13.04 -10.70 -3.36
N ASP A 40 13.62 -10.18 -2.28
CA ASP A 40 15.06 -10.25 -2.00
C ASP A 40 15.28 -10.95 -0.66
N PHE A 41 16.33 -11.75 -0.57
CA PHE A 41 16.72 -12.42 0.66
C PHE A 41 18.15 -12.07 1.05
N ASP A 42 18.34 -11.60 2.27
CA ASP A 42 19.63 -11.33 2.86
C ASP A 42 20.10 -12.53 3.69
N PHE A 43 21.20 -13.15 3.26
CA PHE A 43 21.76 -14.33 3.91
C PHE A 43 22.47 -14.04 5.24
N GLU A 44 22.92 -12.81 5.48
CA GLU A 44 23.58 -12.43 6.74
C GLU A 44 22.54 -12.17 7.82
N THR A 45 21.55 -11.33 7.52
CA THR A 45 20.52 -10.94 8.48
C THR A 45 19.34 -11.92 8.54
N LYS A 46 19.23 -12.83 7.56
CA LYS A 46 18.08 -13.74 7.36
C LYS A 46 16.76 -13.00 7.12
N ASN A 47 16.84 -11.78 6.61
CA ASN A 47 15.66 -10.99 6.27
C ASN A 47 15.22 -11.29 4.83
N LEU A 48 13.94 -11.62 4.68
CA LEU A 48 13.22 -11.64 3.43
C LEU A 48 12.53 -10.29 3.26
N VAL A 49 12.87 -9.57 2.21
CA VAL A 49 12.26 -8.31 1.81
C VAL A 49 11.34 -8.59 0.63
N LEU A 50 10.04 -8.37 0.81
CA LEU A 50 9.03 -8.47 -0.24
C LEU A 50 8.53 -7.08 -0.59
N ARG A 51 8.43 -6.81 -1.88
CA ARG A 51 7.82 -5.61 -2.44
C ARG A 51 6.65 -6.04 -3.31
N VAL A 52 5.45 -5.62 -2.97
CA VAL A 52 4.21 -6.08 -3.61
C VAL A 52 3.40 -4.88 -4.08
N PRO A 53 3.09 -4.77 -5.38
CA PRO A 53 2.28 -3.69 -5.90
C PRO A 53 0.79 -3.98 -5.72
N PHE A 54 0.06 -2.94 -5.32
CA PHE A 54 -1.40 -2.97 -5.18
C PHE A 54 -2.01 -1.73 -5.82
N ILE A 55 -3.26 -1.84 -6.24
CA ILE A 55 -4.10 -0.72 -6.61
C ILE A 55 -5.16 -0.57 -5.52
N VAL A 56 -5.17 0.60 -4.88
CA VAL A 56 -6.20 0.98 -3.92
C VAL A 56 -7.27 1.75 -4.66
N GLN A 57 -8.50 1.26 -4.61
CA GLN A 57 -9.67 2.00 -5.06
C GLN A 57 -10.28 2.73 -3.86
N GLY A 58 -10.51 4.03 -3.99
CA GLY A 58 -11.07 4.87 -2.94
C GLY A 58 -12.23 5.74 -3.42
N ILE A 59 -12.95 6.29 -2.44
CA ILE A 59 -13.94 7.34 -2.64
C ILE A 59 -13.40 8.61 -2.00
N LEU A 60 -13.19 9.66 -2.80
CA LEU A 60 -12.90 11.00 -2.32
C LEU A 60 -14.21 11.78 -2.18
N THR A 61 -14.45 12.29 -0.98
CA THR A 61 -15.52 13.23 -0.71
C THR A 61 -14.90 14.57 -0.32
N ILE A 62 -15.24 15.60 -1.08
CA ILE A 62 -14.90 16.99 -0.76
C ILE A 62 -16.16 17.66 -0.24
N ASN A 63 -16.15 18.09 1.02
CA ASN A 63 -17.28 18.81 1.60
C ASN A 63 -17.26 20.30 1.27
N ASP A 64 -18.33 21.00 1.67
CA ASP A 64 -18.51 22.44 1.39
C ASP A 64 -17.47 23.35 2.09
N ASN A 65 -16.70 22.80 3.04
CA ASN A 65 -15.59 23.47 3.72
C ASN A 65 -14.23 23.11 3.12
N PHE A 66 -14.19 22.54 1.90
CA PHE A 66 -12.98 22.06 1.23
C PHE A 66 -12.19 20.99 2.00
N GLN A 67 -12.81 20.30 2.95
CA GLN A 67 -12.18 19.17 3.60
C GLN A 67 -12.31 17.94 2.71
N ALA A 68 -11.18 17.31 2.43
CA ALA A 68 -11.08 16.09 1.65
C ALA A 68 -11.04 14.88 2.59
N SER A 69 -11.90 13.90 2.33
CA SER A 69 -11.87 12.58 2.98
C SER A 69 -11.74 11.51 1.91
N CYS A 70 -10.79 10.60 2.08
CA CYS A 70 -10.62 9.43 1.20
C CYS A 70 -10.92 8.17 2.00
N VAL A 71 -11.87 7.37 1.52
CA VAL A 71 -12.22 6.08 2.12
C VAL A 71 -11.84 4.97 1.15
N THR A 72 -10.97 4.06 1.59
CA THR A 72 -10.62 2.86 0.83
C THR A 72 -11.84 1.97 0.65
N LYS A 73 -12.17 1.66 -0.61
CA LYS A 73 -13.28 0.79 -0.98
C LYS A 73 -12.82 -0.62 -1.35
N ASN A 74 -11.71 -0.72 -2.08
CA ASN A 74 -11.18 -2.00 -2.54
C ASN A 74 -9.65 -1.97 -2.65
N ILE A 75 -9.02 -3.13 -2.57
CA ILE A 75 -7.58 -3.32 -2.80
C ILE A 75 -7.43 -4.51 -3.74
N THR A 76 -6.75 -4.30 -4.86
CA THR A 76 -6.44 -5.35 -5.84
C THR A 76 -4.94 -5.45 -6.05
N LEU A 77 -4.43 -6.65 -6.31
CA LEU A 77 -3.07 -6.80 -6.81
C LEU A 77 -2.96 -6.10 -8.17
N ALA A 78 -1.88 -5.35 -8.37
CA ALA A 78 -1.61 -4.65 -9.62
C ALA A 78 -1.20 -5.62 -10.74
#